data_AF-A0AB73U4D1-F1
#
_entry.id   AF-A0AB73U4D1-F1
#
_cell.length_a   1.000
_cell.length_b   1.000
_cell.length_c   1.000
_cell.angle_alpha   90.00
_cell.angle_beta   90.00
_cell.angle_gamma   90.00
#
_symmetry.space_group_name_H-M   'P 1'
#
loop_
_entity.id
_entity.type
_entity.pdbx_description
1 polymer ?
#
loop_
_entity_poly.entity_id
_entity_poly.type
_entity_poly.pdbx_seq_one_letter_code
_entity_poly.pdbx_strand_id
1 'polypeptide(L)'
;MSSQPEVRRYATEDYVAWADELTDLMGADWLAAHSARPYRDPHVIAAWLQQYRNTPPESLFLSQQLLQIGELTSNIQTLRNAGTQNLETRVDDLRLDDRDRVASAIHEIRVAAEYVLSGRRVFFIPEASVQTPDLLVDDCLEVECKHKTSVSQQDKARFDLYGILGRKLRAIFPEHIPHSALLLEAMFHVEPRRDLIDRIVAVARLGLRRPEPSKFGETADGLFTAHFEVLPAGSGPTELFLPRGVTEFDQRSTEAIALDENGTLGRFINVNVGCEVRQDRVKGVIKSVRSAARQFSGRFPAIVSIDISAIAARDESQALAHLRDDILVVLKRHTTISRVELLTTQFIGEGGQQTYYTSIEEIDNPDARFPISGSGDSSP
;
A
#
# COMPACT_ATOMS: atom_id res chain seq x y z
N MET A 1 2.38 -20.47 -17.65
CA MET A 1 1.11 -19.71 -17.63
C MET A 1 0.43 -20.05 -16.31
N SER A 2 0.50 -19.15 -15.33
CA SER A 2 -0.08 -19.35 -14.00
C SER A 2 -1.58 -19.12 -14.10
N SER A 3 -2.38 -20.14 -13.80
CA SER A 3 -3.82 -19.99 -13.59
C SER A 3 -4.00 -19.04 -12.41
N GLN A 4 -4.61 -17.87 -12.65
CA GLN A 4 -4.99 -16.98 -11.56
C GLN A 4 -5.84 -17.78 -10.56
N PRO A 5 -5.56 -17.69 -9.24
CA PRO A 5 -6.41 -18.32 -8.24
C PRO A 5 -7.85 -17.85 -8.45
N GLU A 6 -8.80 -18.76 -8.27
CA GLU A 6 -10.22 -18.50 -8.49
C GLU A 6 -10.70 -17.46 -7.46
N VAL A 7 -10.71 -16.19 -7.85
CA VAL A 7 -11.12 -15.10 -6.98
C VAL A 7 -12.64 -15.17 -6.81
N ARG A 8 -13.09 -15.49 -5.59
CA ARG A 8 -14.51 -15.53 -5.26
C ARG A 8 -15.13 -14.16 -5.52
N ARG A 9 -16.12 -14.12 -6.41
CA ARG A 9 -16.96 -12.96 -6.67
C ARG A 9 -18.24 -13.10 -5.87
N TYR A 10 -18.62 -12.04 -5.17
CA TYR A 10 -19.89 -11.95 -4.45
C TYR A 10 -20.80 -10.93 -5.14
N ALA A 11 -22.11 -11.08 -4.95
CA ALA A 11 -23.07 -10.13 -5.46
C ALA A 11 -23.07 -8.87 -4.56
N THR A 12 -23.51 -7.71 -5.09
CA THR A 12 -23.56 -6.46 -4.32
C THR A 12 -24.43 -6.61 -3.07
N GLU A 13 -25.48 -7.42 -3.15
CA GLU A 13 -26.40 -7.73 -2.06
C GLU A 13 -25.70 -8.46 -0.91
N ASP A 14 -24.77 -9.36 -1.20
CA ASP A 14 -23.95 -10.04 -0.18
C ASP A 14 -23.08 -9.03 0.57
N TYR A 15 -22.46 -8.10 -0.17
CA TYR A 15 -21.65 -7.04 0.40
C TYR A 15 -22.47 -6.08 1.28
N VAL A 16 -23.69 -5.76 0.87
CA VAL A 16 -24.63 -4.94 1.66
C VAL A 16 -24.98 -5.65 2.97
N ALA A 17 -25.32 -6.94 2.92
CA ALA A 17 -25.62 -7.72 4.12
C ALA A 17 -24.42 -7.75 5.09
N TRP A 18 -23.20 -7.89 4.56
CA TRP A 18 -21.98 -7.81 5.36
C TRP A 18 -21.71 -6.44 5.96
N ALA A 19 -22.12 -5.36 5.29
CA ALA A 19 -21.99 -4.00 5.83
C ALA A 19 -23.00 -3.71 6.93
N ASP A 20 -24.20 -4.30 6.84
CA ASP A 20 -25.19 -4.24 7.90
C ASP A 20 -24.75 -5.06 9.12
N GLU A 21 -24.19 -6.26 8.91
CA GLU A 21 -23.61 -7.04 10.01
C GLU A 21 -22.45 -6.30 10.69
N LEU A 22 -21.53 -5.69 9.93
CA LEU A 22 -20.46 -4.90 10.53
C LEU A 22 -20.99 -3.69 11.28
N THR A 23 -22.06 -3.06 10.78
CA THR A 23 -22.78 -2.00 11.50
C THR A 23 -23.26 -2.48 12.86
N ASP A 24 -23.94 -3.63 12.90
CA ASP A 24 -24.49 -4.20 14.14
C ASP A 24 -23.36 -4.57 15.11
N LEU A 25 -22.28 -5.15 14.58
CA LEU A 25 -21.10 -5.52 15.33
C LEU A 25 -20.39 -4.31 15.92
N MET A 26 -20.32 -3.17 15.21
CA MET A 26 -19.76 -1.93 15.76
C MET A 26 -20.67 -1.28 16.81
N GLY A 27 -21.99 -1.40 16.64
CA GLY A 27 -23.00 -0.85 17.54
C GLY A 27 -23.34 0.62 17.25
N ALA A 28 -24.63 0.95 17.32
CA ALA A 28 -25.14 2.27 16.97
C ALA A 28 -24.55 3.41 17.81
N ASP A 29 -24.41 3.22 19.12
CA ASP A 29 -23.88 4.23 20.04
C ASP A 29 -22.40 4.54 19.74
N TRP A 30 -21.60 3.52 19.47
CA TRP A 30 -20.19 3.69 19.12
C TRP A 30 -20.05 4.40 17.77
N LEU A 31 -20.85 4.04 16.76
CA LEU A 31 -20.85 4.72 15.46
C LEU A 31 -21.27 6.18 15.57
N ALA A 32 -22.27 6.50 16.41
CA ALA A 32 -22.69 7.87 16.67
C ALA A 32 -21.56 8.69 17.32
N ALA A 33 -20.83 8.10 18.28
CA ALA A 33 -19.70 8.74 18.94
C ALA A 33 -18.52 9.03 17.99
N HIS A 34 -18.31 8.20 16.97
CA HIS A 34 -17.21 8.28 15.99
C HIS A 34 -17.63 8.85 14.63
N SER A 35 -18.82 9.44 14.53
CA SER A 35 -19.26 10.21 13.37
C SER A 35 -18.27 11.33 13.02
N ALA A 36 -18.13 11.64 11.73
CA ALA A 36 -17.21 12.69 11.28
C ALA A 36 -17.47 14.02 12.00
N ARG A 37 -16.43 14.56 12.64
CA ARG A 37 -16.44 15.86 13.32
C ARG A 37 -15.33 16.75 12.76
N PRO A 38 -15.53 18.08 12.73
CA PRO A 38 -14.46 19.01 12.42
C PRO A 38 -13.26 18.75 13.34
N TYR A 39 -12.05 18.70 12.79
CA TYR A 39 -10.77 18.61 13.52
C TYR A 39 -10.48 17.31 14.27
N ARG A 40 -11.24 16.23 14.07
CA ARG A 40 -10.89 14.88 14.56
C ARG A 40 -10.67 13.95 13.37
N ASP A 41 -9.55 13.25 13.37
CA ASP A 41 -9.32 12.18 12.39
C ASP A 41 -10.39 11.09 12.59
N PRO A 42 -11.12 10.71 11.54
CA PRO A 42 -12.19 9.73 11.68
C PRO A 42 -11.60 8.34 11.94
N HIS A 43 -12.26 7.57 12.80
CA HIS A 43 -11.93 6.16 12.99
C HIS A 43 -12.12 5.41 11.66
N VAL A 44 -11.18 4.53 11.30
CA VAL A 44 -11.14 3.88 9.98
C VAL A 44 -12.43 3.10 9.64
N ILE A 45 -12.90 2.22 10.52
CA ILE A 45 -14.13 1.45 10.30
C ILE A 45 -15.37 2.35 10.24
N ALA A 46 -15.49 3.33 11.15
CA ALA A 46 -16.60 4.29 11.14
C ALA A 46 -16.61 5.10 9.84
N ALA A 47 -15.43 5.50 9.33
CA ALA A 47 -15.30 6.19 8.06
C ALA A 47 -15.77 5.32 6.89
N TRP A 48 -15.40 4.04 6.85
CA TRP A 48 -15.85 3.10 5.82
C TRP A 48 -17.38 2.96 5.83
N LEU A 49 -17.98 2.69 7.00
CA LEU A 49 -19.42 2.54 7.14
C LEU A 49 -20.19 3.83 6.82
N GLN A 50 -19.66 4.99 7.20
CA GLN A 50 -20.26 6.28 6.86
C GLN A 50 -20.21 6.55 5.35
N GLN A 51 -19.08 6.26 4.70
CA GLN A 51 -18.94 6.41 3.25
C GLN A 51 -19.86 5.46 2.49
N TYR A 52 -19.97 4.20 2.93
CA TYR A 52 -20.95 3.24 2.42
C TYR A 52 -22.39 3.79 2.52
N ARG A 53 -22.82 4.23 3.70
CA ARG A 53 -24.19 4.76 3.91
C ARG A 53 -24.52 5.99 3.07
N ASN A 54 -23.52 6.79 2.74
CA ASN A 54 -23.67 7.99 1.92
C ASN A 54 -23.54 7.69 0.41
N THR A 55 -23.17 6.46 0.03
CA THR A 55 -23.07 6.06 -1.38
C THR A 55 -24.47 5.75 -1.90
N PRO A 56 -24.90 6.36 -3.03
CA PRO A 56 -26.19 6.04 -3.63
C PRO A 56 -26.30 4.54 -3.98
N PRO A 57 -27.46 3.89 -3.81
CA PRO A 57 -27.63 2.46 -4.07
C PRO A 57 -27.14 2.03 -5.46
N GLU A 58 -27.41 2.83 -6.47
CA GLU A 58 -26.99 2.61 -7.86
C GLU A 58 -25.47 2.70 -8.07
N SER A 59 -24.69 3.17 -7.09
CA SER A 59 -23.24 3.31 -7.15
C SER A 59 -22.50 2.37 -6.18
N LEU A 60 -23.23 1.57 -5.40
CA LEU A 60 -22.63 0.69 -4.39
C LEU A 60 -21.66 -0.33 -4.98
N PHE A 61 -21.94 -0.84 -6.17
CA PHE A 61 -21.08 -1.79 -6.88
C PHE A 61 -19.70 -1.21 -7.26
N LEU A 62 -19.52 0.12 -7.16
CA LEU A 62 -18.25 0.84 -7.35
C LEU A 62 -17.55 1.21 -6.04
N SER A 63 -18.16 0.91 -4.88
CA SER A 63 -17.67 1.36 -3.58
C SER A 63 -16.52 0.49 -3.07
N GLN A 64 -15.32 1.07 -3.01
CA GLN A 64 -14.14 0.41 -2.41
C GLN A 64 -14.34 0.12 -0.92
N GLN A 65 -15.04 1.00 -0.22
CA GLN A 65 -15.35 0.83 1.20
C GLN A 65 -16.25 -0.38 1.41
N LEU A 66 -17.25 -0.55 0.54
CA LEU A 66 -18.13 -1.72 0.59
C LEU A 66 -17.34 -3.02 0.40
N LEU A 67 -16.37 -3.04 -0.52
CA LEU A 67 -15.48 -4.19 -0.71
C LEU A 67 -14.57 -4.45 0.50
N GLN A 68 -14.02 -3.40 1.12
CA GLN A 68 -13.21 -3.52 2.35
C GLN A 68 -14.03 -4.07 3.53
N ILE A 69 -15.25 -3.55 3.68
CA ILE A 69 -16.19 -4.03 4.68
C ILE A 69 -16.53 -5.49 4.44
N GLY A 70 -16.87 -5.86 3.20
CA GLY A 70 -17.20 -7.23 2.84
C GLY A 70 -16.07 -8.21 3.10
N GLU A 71 -14.83 -7.84 2.77
CA GLU A 71 -13.68 -8.71 3.06
C GLU A 71 -13.50 -8.93 4.57
N LEU A 72 -13.50 -7.85 5.36
CA LEU A 72 -13.35 -7.95 6.80
C LEU A 72 -14.46 -8.80 7.43
N THR A 73 -15.72 -8.54 7.07
CA THR A 73 -16.86 -9.29 7.60
C THR A 73 -16.83 -10.75 7.15
N SER A 74 -16.50 -11.02 5.88
CA SER A 74 -16.39 -12.40 5.36
C SER A 74 -15.30 -13.19 6.10
N ASN A 75 -14.16 -12.56 6.41
CA ASN A 75 -13.11 -13.17 7.22
C ASN A 75 -13.59 -13.43 8.65
N ILE A 76 -14.27 -12.47 9.28
CA ILE A 76 -14.86 -12.66 10.62
C ILE A 76 -15.84 -13.83 10.62
N GLN A 77 -16.74 -13.91 9.64
CA GLN A 77 -17.69 -15.01 9.50
C GLN A 77 -16.98 -16.35 9.31
N THR A 78 -15.96 -16.40 8.46
CA THR A 78 -15.14 -17.59 8.24
C THR A 78 -14.54 -18.09 9.55
N LEU A 79 -13.95 -17.20 10.34
CA LEU A 79 -13.34 -17.53 11.62
C LEU A 79 -14.37 -17.95 12.68
N ARG A 80 -15.54 -17.28 12.73
CA ARG A 80 -16.66 -17.65 13.61
C ARG A 80 -17.19 -19.03 13.28
N ASN A 81 -17.42 -19.32 12.00
CA ASN A 81 -17.94 -20.60 11.52
C ASN A 81 -16.98 -21.75 11.81
N ALA A 82 -15.67 -21.49 11.81
CA ALA A 82 -14.65 -22.45 12.21
C ALA A 82 -14.48 -22.59 13.75
N GLY A 83 -15.17 -21.79 14.55
CA GLY A 83 -15.05 -21.81 16.01
C GLY A 83 -13.68 -21.34 16.51
N THR A 84 -13.05 -20.39 15.80
CA THR A 84 -11.72 -19.85 16.13
C THR A 84 -11.73 -19.21 17.52
N GLN A 85 -10.86 -19.69 18.41
CA GLN A 85 -10.82 -19.16 19.78
C GLN A 85 -10.24 -17.75 19.83
N ASN A 86 -10.74 -16.94 20.76
CA ASN A 86 -10.34 -15.55 21.04
C ASN A 86 -10.53 -14.56 19.86
N LEU A 87 -11.31 -14.93 18.84
CA LEU A 87 -11.68 -14.03 17.75
C LEU A 87 -12.34 -12.74 18.25
N GLU A 88 -13.23 -12.83 19.24
CA GLU A 88 -13.98 -11.66 19.73
C GLU A 88 -13.06 -10.59 20.33
N THR A 89 -11.89 -10.96 20.89
CA THR A 89 -10.89 -9.97 21.32
C THR A 89 -10.35 -9.16 20.14
N ARG A 90 -10.10 -9.81 18.99
CA ARG A 90 -9.67 -9.11 17.77
C ARG A 90 -10.78 -8.29 17.14
N VAL A 91 -12.02 -8.75 17.26
CA VAL A 91 -13.20 -7.96 16.85
C VAL A 91 -13.35 -6.71 17.73
N ASP A 92 -13.11 -6.82 19.04
CA ASP A 92 -13.15 -5.68 19.96
C ASP A 92 -12.03 -4.68 19.68
N ASP A 93 -10.84 -5.15 19.28
CA ASP A 93 -9.72 -4.29 18.86
C ASP A 93 -10.09 -3.36 17.68
N LEU A 94 -11.04 -3.77 16.82
CA LEU A 94 -11.55 -2.94 15.71
C LEU A 94 -12.31 -1.69 16.17
N ARG A 95 -12.69 -1.60 17.46
CA ARG A 95 -13.39 -0.45 18.04
C ARG A 95 -12.47 0.56 18.75
N LEU A 96 -11.16 0.29 18.78
CA LEU A 96 -10.19 1.14 19.47
C LEU A 96 -9.85 2.40 18.65
N ASP A 97 -9.67 3.54 19.31
CA ASP A 97 -9.24 4.79 18.67
C ASP A 97 -7.79 4.73 18.10
N ASP A 98 -7.03 3.69 18.45
CA ASP A 98 -5.67 3.48 17.95
C ASP A 98 -5.69 2.89 16.54
N ARG A 99 -5.40 3.72 15.55
CA ARG A 99 -5.37 3.35 14.13
C ARG A 99 -4.38 2.21 13.83
N ASP A 100 -3.22 2.19 14.46
CA ASP A 100 -2.21 1.15 14.19
C ASP A 100 -2.68 -0.19 14.78
N ARG A 101 -3.33 -0.15 15.94
CA ARG A 101 -3.93 -1.35 16.53
C ARG A 101 -5.08 -1.89 15.69
N VAL A 102 -5.99 -1.04 15.22
CA VAL A 102 -7.08 -1.45 14.33
C VAL A 102 -6.53 -2.06 13.04
N ALA A 103 -5.51 -1.46 12.45
CA ALA A 103 -4.87 -2.00 11.25
C ALA A 103 -4.19 -3.36 11.50
N SER A 104 -3.56 -3.55 12.67
CA SER A 104 -3.03 -4.84 13.11
C SER A 104 -4.13 -5.89 13.22
N ALA A 105 -5.24 -5.57 13.88
CA ALA A 105 -6.36 -6.49 14.07
C ALA A 105 -6.98 -6.93 12.73
N ILE A 106 -7.15 -6.01 11.77
CA ILE A 106 -7.61 -6.35 10.41
C ILE A 106 -6.65 -7.33 9.73
N HIS A 107 -5.34 -7.08 9.80
CA HIS A 107 -4.33 -7.97 9.22
C HIS A 107 -4.33 -9.35 9.88
N GLU A 108 -4.39 -9.40 11.20
CA GLU A 108 -4.44 -10.65 11.97
C GLU A 108 -5.69 -11.48 11.65
N ILE A 109 -6.87 -10.84 11.54
CA ILE A 109 -8.13 -11.47 11.13
C ILE A 109 -8.00 -12.05 9.71
N ARG A 110 -7.41 -11.31 8.78
CA ARG A 110 -7.20 -11.78 7.40
C ARG A 110 -6.29 -13.00 7.36
N VAL A 111 -5.13 -12.93 8.01
CA VAL A 111 -4.15 -14.03 8.03
C VAL A 111 -4.78 -15.28 8.63
N ALA A 112 -5.48 -15.15 9.76
CA ALA A 112 -6.17 -16.26 10.38
C ALA A 112 -7.22 -16.88 9.44
N ALA A 113 -8.01 -16.06 8.73
CA ALA A 113 -9.04 -16.53 7.82
C ALA A 113 -8.46 -17.33 6.65
N GLU A 114 -7.32 -16.92 6.09
CA GLU A 114 -6.62 -17.65 5.02
C GLU A 114 -6.21 -19.07 5.45
N TYR A 115 -5.70 -19.23 6.67
CA TYR A 115 -5.39 -20.55 7.23
C TYR A 115 -6.65 -21.43 7.40
N VAL A 116 -7.75 -20.83 7.88
CA VAL A 116 -9.04 -21.54 8.01
C VAL A 116 -9.60 -21.95 6.64
N LEU A 117 -9.55 -21.07 5.64
CA LEU A 117 -9.97 -21.38 4.27
C LEU A 117 -9.12 -22.49 3.65
N SER A 118 -7.86 -22.60 4.07
CA SER A 118 -6.95 -23.69 3.72
C SER A 118 -7.21 -24.99 4.50
N GLY A 119 -8.27 -25.06 5.30
CA GLY A 119 -8.69 -26.24 6.07
C GLY A 119 -7.92 -26.45 7.37
N ARG A 120 -7.19 -25.42 7.85
CA ARG A 120 -6.41 -25.51 9.10
C ARG A 120 -7.18 -24.92 10.28
N ARG A 121 -6.85 -25.38 11.48
CA ARG A 121 -7.40 -24.84 12.73
C ARG A 121 -6.52 -23.71 13.24
N VAL A 122 -7.11 -22.59 13.60
CA VAL A 122 -6.39 -21.39 14.05
C VAL A 122 -6.84 -20.98 15.46
N PHE A 123 -5.90 -20.45 16.23
CA PHE A 123 -6.12 -19.86 17.55
C PHE A 123 -5.43 -18.50 17.61
N PHE A 124 -6.15 -17.45 18.03
CA PHE A 124 -5.49 -16.21 18.46
C PHE A 124 -4.89 -16.42 19.85
N ILE A 125 -3.60 -16.15 19.97
CA ILE A 125 -2.89 -16.24 21.25
C ILE A 125 -3.19 -14.95 22.03
N PRO A 126 -3.74 -15.04 23.26
CA PRO A 126 -3.97 -13.86 24.09
C PRO A 126 -2.67 -13.14 24.41
N GLU A 127 -2.71 -11.81 24.39
CA GLU A 127 -1.57 -10.99 24.76
C GLU A 127 -1.18 -11.20 26.22
N ALA A 128 0.08 -11.56 26.45
CA ALA A 128 0.66 -11.78 27.76
C ALA A 128 1.73 -10.73 28.07
N SER A 129 2.22 -10.71 29.33
CA SER A 129 3.36 -9.88 29.74
C SER A 129 4.68 -10.29 29.06
N VAL A 130 4.71 -11.45 28.41
CA VAL A 130 5.83 -11.97 27.63
C VAL A 130 5.47 -11.88 26.15
N GLN A 131 6.45 -11.60 25.30
CA GLN A 131 6.27 -11.59 23.85
C GLN A 131 5.90 -12.99 23.37
N THR A 132 4.74 -13.10 22.72
CA THR A 132 4.18 -14.33 22.15
C THR A 132 3.79 -14.06 20.71
N PRO A 133 3.78 -15.08 19.83
CA PRO A 133 3.27 -14.88 18.48
C PRO A 133 1.77 -14.59 18.53
N ASP A 134 1.21 -13.99 17.48
CA ASP A 134 -0.21 -13.64 17.41
C ASP A 134 -1.13 -14.86 17.21
N LEU A 135 -0.69 -15.84 16.41
CA LEU A 135 -1.49 -17.02 16.05
C LEU A 135 -0.78 -18.34 16.33
N LEU A 136 -1.57 -19.37 16.64
CA LEU A 136 -1.18 -20.77 16.62
C LEU A 136 -2.06 -21.53 15.61
N VAL A 137 -1.44 -22.20 14.66
CA VAL A 137 -2.11 -23.00 13.63
C VAL A 137 -1.85 -24.48 13.89
N ASP A 138 -2.91 -25.28 13.90
CA ASP A 138 -2.92 -26.73 14.14
C ASP A 138 -2.13 -27.19 15.39
N ASP A 139 -2.02 -26.33 16.41
CA ASP A 139 -1.20 -26.53 17.61
C ASP A 139 0.30 -26.79 17.34
N CYS A 140 0.79 -26.50 16.13
CA CYS A 140 2.16 -26.86 15.71
C CYS A 140 2.85 -25.86 14.78
N LEU A 141 2.24 -24.71 14.51
CA LEU A 141 2.81 -23.65 13.67
C LEU A 141 2.51 -22.29 14.29
N GLU A 142 3.54 -21.51 14.57
CA GLU A 142 3.41 -20.16 15.14
C GLU A 142 3.40 -19.11 14.02
N VAL A 143 2.50 -18.12 14.09
CA VAL A 143 2.46 -17.03 13.13
C VAL A 143 2.46 -15.69 13.85
N GLU A 144 3.39 -14.82 13.47
CA GLU A 144 3.48 -13.44 13.94
C GLU A 144 3.04 -12.49 12.82
N CYS A 145 2.06 -11.64 13.11
CA CYS A 145 1.45 -10.73 12.16
C CYS A 145 2.05 -9.32 12.34
N LYS A 146 2.66 -8.78 11.29
CA LYS A 146 3.22 -7.43 11.29
C LYS A 146 2.53 -6.57 10.25
N HIS A 147 1.78 -5.57 10.70
CA HIS A 147 1.27 -4.52 9.84
C HIS A 147 2.27 -3.37 9.71
N LYS A 148 2.54 -2.88 8.49
CA LYS A 148 3.38 -1.70 8.23
C LYS A 148 2.60 -0.61 7.51
N THR A 149 1.88 0.17 8.30
CA THR A 149 1.16 1.40 7.88
C THR A 149 2.08 2.61 7.72
N SER A 150 3.11 2.75 8.56
CA SER A 150 3.77 4.05 8.72
C SER A 150 4.87 4.31 7.70
N VAL A 151 4.62 5.33 6.88
CA VAL A 151 5.64 6.09 6.16
C VAL A 151 6.61 6.63 7.21
N SER A 152 7.92 6.39 7.05
CA SER A 152 8.89 7.02 7.94
C SER A 152 8.76 8.55 7.84
N GLN A 153 9.17 9.28 8.88
CA GLN A 153 9.20 10.75 8.81
C GLN A 153 10.10 11.24 7.66
N GLN A 154 11.14 10.48 7.33
CA GLN A 154 12.04 10.73 6.21
C GLN A 154 11.32 10.58 4.87
N ASP A 155 10.63 9.46 4.64
CA ASP A 155 9.85 9.23 3.42
C ASP A 155 8.69 10.23 3.30
N LYS A 156 8.07 10.62 4.43
CA LYS A 156 7.02 11.66 4.46
C LYS A 156 7.58 13.01 4.04
N ALA A 157 8.72 13.42 4.62
CA ALA A 157 9.40 14.65 4.26
C ALA A 157 9.83 14.66 2.78
N ARG A 158 10.27 13.51 2.25
CA ARG A 158 10.59 13.31 0.84
C ARG A 158 9.37 13.56 -0.06
N PHE A 159 8.24 12.89 0.20
CA PHE A 159 7.03 13.08 -0.60
C PHE A 159 6.45 14.49 -0.49
N ASP A 160 6.56 15.13 0.69
CA ASP A 160 6.20 16.54 0.87
C ASP A 160 7.04 17.46 -0.03
N LEU A 161 8.34 17.17 -0.19
CA LEU A 161 9.23 17.90 -1.10
C LEU A 161 8.86 17.70 -2.57
N TYR A 162 8.41 16.50 -2.97
CA TYR A 162 7.89 16.29 -4.33
C TYR A 162 6.61 17.09 -4.57
N GLY A 163 5.69 17.13 -3.60
CA GLY A 163 4.50 17.99 -3.67
C GLY A 163 4.86 19.48 -3.71
N ILE A 164 5.92 19.91 -3.03
CA ILE A 164 6.47 21.27 -3.14
C ILE A 164 6.97 21.55 -4.56
N LEU A 165 7.73 20.63 -5.15
CA LEU A 165 8.24 20.76 -6.52
C LEU A 165 7.10 20.98 -7.50
N GLY A 166 6.08 20.11 -7.49
CA GLY A 166 4.89 20.25 -8.35
C GLY A 166 4.21 21.61 -8.19
N ARG A 167 3.96 22.05 -6.95
CA ARG A 167 3.39 23.39 -6.69
C ARG A 167 4.25 24.53 -7.23
N LYS A 168 5.58 24.43 -7.09
CA LYS A 168 6.51 25.47 -7.58
C LYS A 168 6.61 25.49 -9.10
N LEU A 169 6.62 24.33 -9.75
CA LEU A 169 6.60 24.22 -11.22
C LEU A 169 5.33 24.85 -11.80
N ARG A 170 4.17 24.58 -11.20
CA ARG A 170 2.91 25.26 -11.56
C ARG A 170 3.01 26.79 -11.46
N ALA A 171 3.59 27.29 -10.37
CA ALA A 171 3.72 28.73 -10.15
C ALA A 171 4.63 29.43 -11.18
N ILE A 172 5.60 28.72 -11.75
CA ILE A 172 6.49 29.27 -12.78
C ILE A 172 6.03 28.98 -14.21
N PHE A 173 4.90 28.29 -14.39
CA PHE A 173 4.28 28.00 -15.67
C PHE A 173 2.92 28.73 -15.88
N PRO A 174 2.81 30.05 -15.62
CA PRO A 174 1.57 30.82 -15.79
C PRO A 174 1.21 31.04 -17.27
N GLU A 175 -0.04 31.44 -17.54
CA GLU A 175 -0.68 31.52 -18.87
C GLU A 175 0.08 32.29 -19.96
N HIS A 176 0.95 33.24 -19.58
CA HIS A 176 1.69 34.08 -20.52
C HIS A 176 2.93 33.43 -21.16
N ILE A 177 3.24 32.17 -20.82
CA ILE A 177 4.33 31.41 -21.44
C ILE A 177 3.77 30.70 -22.70
N PRO A 178 4.34 30.91 -23.89
CA PRO A 178 3.79 30.43 -25.16
C PRO A 178 3.89 28.90 -25.37
N HIS A 179 4.56 28.18 -24.47
CA HIS A 179 4.76 26.73 -24.54
C HIS A 179 3.59 25.98 -23.88
N SER A 180 3.22 24.80 -24.41
CA SER A 180 2.12 23.98 -23.87
C SER A 180 2.56 22.89 -22.90
N ALA A 181 3.83 22.53 -22.83
CA ALA A 181 4.22 21.45 -21.94
C ALA A 181 5.59 21.60 -21.31
N LEU A 182 5.70 21.13 -20.08
CA LEU A 182 6.96 20.85 -19.41
C LEU A 182 7.00 19.37 -19.01
N LEU A 183 7.93 18.61 -19.55
CA LEU A 183 8.30 17.29 -19.03
C LEU A 183 9.52 17.46 -18.13
N LEU A 184 9.45 16.91 -16.92
CA LEU A 184 10.54 16.84 -15.97
C LEU A 184 10.79 15.39 -15.57
N GLU A 185 12.02 14.94 -15.74
CA GLU A 185 12.52 13.70 -15.15
C GLU A 185 13.65 14.03 -14.19
N ALA A 186 13.46 13.80 -12.90
CA ALA A 186 14.45 14.11 -11.86
C ALA A 186 14.79 12.86 -11.05
N MET A 187 16.08 12.55 -10.93
CA MET A 187 16.59 11.47 -10.08
C MET A 187 17.51 12.05 -9.01
N PHE A 188 17.16 11.84 -7.75
CA PHE A 188 18.00 12.22 -6.62
C PHE A 188 18.91 11.05 -6.21
N HIS A 189 20.21 11.32 -6.07
CA HIS A 189 21.21 10.36 -5.59
C HIS A 189 21.39 10.45 -4.06
N VAL A 190 20.79 11.48 -3.43
CA VAL A 190 20.73 11.72 -1.98
C VAL A 190 19.31 12.10 -1.59
N GLU A 191 18.99 12.20 -0.29
CA GLU A 191 17.67 12.70 0.12
C GLU A 191 17.42 14.10 -0.45
N PRO A 192 16.25 14.34 -1.09
CA PRO A 192 15.94 15.64 -1.62
C PRO A 192 15.90 16.66 -0.49
N ARG A 193 16.34 17.87 -0.81
CA ARG A 193 16.33 19.02 0.10
C ARG A 193 15.71 20.20 -0.61
N ARG A 194 15.23 21.17 0.16
CA ARG A 194 14.54 22.33 -0.40
C ARG A 194 15.43 23.14 -1.35
N ASP A 195 16.72 23.25 -1.10
CA ASP A 195 17.68 23.92 -1.98
C ASP A 195 17.80 23.23 -3.35
N LEU A 196 17.78 21.90 -3.39
CA LEU A 196 17.86 21.13 -4.64
C LEU A 196 16.56 21.30 -5.46
N ILE A 197 15.41 21.23 -4.79
CA ILE A 197 14.10 21.50 -5.40
C ILE A 197 14.07 22.92 -6.00
N ASP A 198 14.56 23.91 -5.25
CA ASP A 198 14.58 25.30 -5.69
C ASP A 198 15.53 25.50 -6.88
N ARG A 199 16.62 24.75 -6.95
CA ARG A 199 17.55 24.74 -8.07
C ARG A 199 16.93 24.13 -9.34
N ILE A 200 16.23 22.99 -9.23
CA ILE A 200 15.46 22.39 -10.33
C ILE A 200 14.42 23.39 -10.86
N VAL A 201 13.67 24.03 -9.98
CA VAL A 201 12.65 25.04 -10.34
C VAL A 201 13.29 26.26 -11.01
N ALA A 202 14.46 26.72 -10.55
CA ALA A 202 15.16 27.85 -11.17
C ALA A 202 15.58 27.54 -12.62
N VAL A 203 16.08 26.33 -12.87
CA VAL A 203 16.47 25.89 -14.22
C VAL A 203 15.23 25.73 -15.12
N ALA A 204 14.16 25.12 -14.60
CA ALA A 204 12.87 25.04 -15.30
C ALA A 204 12.36 26.43 -15.72
N ARG A 205 12.44 27.42 -14.82
CA ARG A 205 12.02 28.81 -15.10
C ARG A 205 12.83 29.44 -16.22
N LEU A 206 14.14 29.19 -16.28
CA LEU A 206 15.00 29.71 -17.34
C LEU A 206 14.68 29.05 -18.68
N GLY A 207 14.46 27.73 -18.68
CA GLY A 207 14.08 26.98 -19.89
C GLY A 207 12.73 27.39 -20.45
N LEU A 208 11.72 27.57 -19.58
CA LEU A 208 10.37 28.01 -19.96
C LEU A 208 10.33 29.42 -20.55
N ARG A 209 11.34 30.26 -20.28
CA ARG A 209 11.46 31.61 -20.86
C ARG A 209 12.13 31.65 -22.23
N ARG A 210 12.66 30.51 -22.71
CA ARG A 210 13.23 30.44 -24.06
C ARG A 210 12.13 30.66 -25.09
N PRO A 211 12.43 31.27 -26.25
CA PRO A 211 11.41 31.55 -27.27
C PRO A 211 10.92 30.28 -27.97
N GLU A 212 11.72 29.22 -27.99
CA GLU A 212 11.44 27.98 -28.71
C GLU A 212 11.41 26.77 -27.76
N PRO A 213 10.66 25.71 -28.11
CA PRO A 213 10.74 24.40 -27.47
C PRO A 213 12.18 23.93 -27.36
N SER A 214 12.55 23.34 -26.22
CA SER A 214 13.94 22.94 -25.99
C SER A 214 14.08 21.80 -25.01
N LYS A 215 15.18 21.07 -25.14
CA LYS A 215 15.65 20.09 -24.16
C LYS A 215 16.83 20.67 -23.41
N PHE A 216 16.85 20.48 -22.10
CA PHE A 216 17.94 20.93 -21.24
C PHE A 216 18.00 20.05 -19.99
N GLY A 217 19.07 20.19 -19.22
CA GLY A 217 19.24 19.43 -17.99
C GLY A 217 20.01 20.23 -16.95
N GLU A 218 19.89 19.78 -15.72
CA GLU A 218 20.69 20.22 -14.59
C GLU A 218 21.27 18.97 -13.93
N THR A 219 22.56 19.00 -13.65
CA THR A 219 23.23 17.95 -12.88
C THR A 219 24.00 18.60 -11.75
N ALA A 220 23.89 18.00 -10.58
CA ALA A 220 24.73 18.31 -9.44
C ALA A 220 25.40 17.01 -9.00
N ASP A 221 26.72 16.94 -9.19
CA ASP A 221 27.51 15.73 -8.98
C ASP A 221 27.22 15.07 -7.62
N GLY A 222 26.83 13.80 -7.67
CA GLY A 222 26.47 13.00 -6.50
C GLY A 222 25.21 13.45 -5.75
N LEU A 223 24.45 14.42 -6.27
CA LEU A 223 23.25 14.94 -5.61
C LEU A 223 21.98 14.63 -6.42
N PHE A 224 21.90 15.07 -7.67
CA PHE A 224 20.75 14.77 -8.53
C PHE A 224 21.07 15.00 -10.02
N THR A 225 20.26 14.37 -10.86
CA THR A 225 20.10 14.69 -12.28
C THR A 225 18.66 15.13 -12.53
N ALA A 226 18.47 16.15 -13.38
CA ALA A 226 17.17 16.60 -13.81
C ALA A 226 17.20 16.89 -15.32
N HIS A 227 16.32 16.24 -16.07
CA HIS A 227 16.12 16.43 -17.49
C HIS A 227 14.79 17.12 -17.73
N PHE A 228 14.81 18.10 -18.63
CA PHE A 228 13.66 18.91 -18.96
C PHE A 228 13.44 18.89 -20.47
N GLU A 229 12.18 18.82 -20.85
CA GLU A 229 11.75 19.00 -22.23
C GLU A 229 10.54 19.93 -22.26
N VAL A 230 10.70 21.05 -22.97
CA VAL A 230 9.63 22.02 -23.23
C VAL A 230 9.13 21.78 -24.65
N LEU A 231 7.83 21.57 -24.80
CA LEU A 231 7.20 21.22 -26.07
C LEU A 231 6.36 22.38 -26.64
N PRO A 232 6.19 22.45 -27.98
CA PRO A 232 5.35 23.48 -28.60
C PRO A 232 3.86 23.24 -28.37
N ALA A 233 3.07 24.31 -28.45
CA ALA A 233 1.61 24.30 -28.32
C ALA A 233 0.94 23.12 -29.04
N GLY A 234 0.03 22.41 -28.35
CA GLY A 234 -0.67 21.23 -28.87
C GLY A 234 0.18 19.96 -28.97
N SER A 235 1.48 20.02 -28.65
CA SER A 235 2.32 18.84 -28.48
C SER A 235 2.19 18.32 -27.06
N GLY A 236 1.77 17.06 -26.95
CA GLY A 236 1.57 16.38 -25.70
C GLY A 236 1.12 14.95 -25.95
N PRO A 237 1.11 14.11 -24.92
CA PRO A 237 0.56 12.78 -25.07
C PRO A 237 -0.93 12.91 -25.42
N THR A 238 -1.34 12.42 -26.60
CA THR A 238 -2.75 12.36 -27.03
C THR A 238 -3.61 11.51 -26.09
N GLU A 239 -2.94 10.69 -25.28
CA GLU A 239 -3.53 9.87 -24.25
C GLU A 239 -3.13 10.43 -22.88
N LEU A 240 -4.12 10.71 -22.04
CA LEU A 240 -3.95 10.91 -20.61
C LEU A 240 -3.38 9.62 -20.02
N PHE A 241 -2.05 9.47 -20.00
CA PHE A 241 -1.44 8.32 -19.34
C PHE A 241 -1.73 8.43 -17.85
N LEU A 242 -2.57 7.51 -17.34
CA LEU A 242 -2.49 7.13 -15.94
C LEU A 242 -1.06 6.59 -15.72
N PRO A 243 -0.37 6.98 -14.63
CA PRO A 243 0.98 6.50 -14.37
C PRO A 243 0.89 5.02 -13.98
N ARG A 244 0.86 4.14 -14.97
CA ARG A 244 0.92 2.69 -14.83
C ARG A 244 1.94 2.19 -15.84
N GLY A 245 3.20 2.31 -15.47
CA GLY A 245 4.32 1.76 -16.20
C GLY A 245 5.47 1.54 -15.21
N VAL A 246 6.13 0.39 -15.32
CA VAL A 246 7.29 0.00 -14.50
C VAL A 246 8.41 1.00 -14.74
N THR A 247 8.71 1.87 -13.76
CA THR A 247 9.87 2.77 -13.83
C THR A 247 10.51 2.99 -12.47
N GLU A 248 11.79 3.33 -12.48
CA GLU A 248 12.65 3.65 -11.32
C GLU A 248 12.29 4.94 -10.55
N PHE A 249 11.16 5.59 -10.87
CA PHE A 249 10.76 6.88 -10.30
C PHE A 249 9.69 6.72 -9.20
N ASP A 250 10.01 7.16 -7.98
CA ASP A 250 9.13 7.20 -6.79
C ASP A 250 7.76 7.89 -7.03
N GLN A 251 7.70 8.85 -7.96
CA GLN A 251 6.49 9.61 -8.30
C GLN A 251 6.45 9.87 -9.80
N ARG A 252 5.29 9.58 -10.41
CA ARG A 252 4.92 10.04 -11.75
C ARG A 252 3.58 10.75 -11.68
N SER A 253 3.52 11.97 -12.16
CA SER A 253 2.30 12.78 -12.11
C SER A 253 2.21 13.70 -13.31
N THR A 254 1.05 13.72 -13.96
CA THR A 254 0.68 14.74 -14.92
C THR A 254 -0.21 15.76 -14.21
N GLU A 255 0.29 16.98 -14.01
CA GLU A 255 -0.45 18.08 -13.40
C GLU A 255 -0.85 19.12 -14.45
N ALA A 256 -2.09 19.62 -14.34
CA ALA A 256 -2.76 20.57 -15.22
C ALA A 256 -3.03 20.08 -16.65
N ILE A 257 -4.30 20.16 -17.07
CA ILE A 257 -4.73 20.08 -18.47
C ILE A 257 -5.82 21.14 -18.63
N ALA A 258 -5.46 22.28 -19.22
CA ALA A 258 -6.46 23.16 -19.82
C ALA A 258 -6.63 22.74 -21.27
N LEU A 259 -7.86 22.48 -21.71
CA LEU A 259 -8.19 22.33 -23.13
C LEU A 259 -8.39 23.72 -23.72
N ASP A 260 -7.87 23.97 -24.91
CA ASP A 260 -8.24 25.19 -25.65
C ASP A 260 -9.66 25.07 -26.23
N GLU A 261 -10.18 26.16 -26.78
CA GLU A 261 -11.54 26.23 -27.37
C GLU A 261 -11.74 25.24 -28.54
N ASN A 262 -10.66 24.68 -29.10
CA ASN A 262 -10.68 23.70 -30.18
C ASN A 262 -10.54 22.25 -29.67
N GLY A 263 -10.50 22.03 -28.35
CA GLY A 263 -10.32 20.71 -27.74
C GLY A 263 -8.89 20.18 -27.80
N THR A 264 -7.91 21.02 -28.11
CA THR A 264 -6.49 20.66 -28.13
C THR A 264 -5.91 20.75 -26.72
N LEU A 265 -4.96 19.87 -26.38
CA LEU A 265 -4.21 19.94 -25.12
C LEU A 265 -3.49 21.28 -25.02
N GLY A 266 -3.98 22.14 -24.15
CA GLY A 266 -3.47 23.50 -23.97
C GLY A 266 -2.18 23.51 -23.17
N ARG A 267 -2.21 23.11 -21.89
CA ARG A 267 -1.07 23.28 -20.96
C ARG A 267 -0.96 22.17 -19.92
N PHE A 268 0.19 21.50 -19.84
CA PHE A 268 0.45 20.46 -18.83
C PHE A 268 1.90 20.41 -18.31
N ILE A 269 2.07 19.81 -17.13
CA ILE A 269 3.37 19.51 -16.53
C ILE A 269 3.39 18.01 -16.25
N ASN A 270 4.30 17.29 -16.88
CA ASN A 270 4.57 15.90 -16.53
C ASN A 270 5.81 15.85 -15.65
N VAL A 271 5.70 15.23 -14.48
CA VAL A 271 6.76 15.13 -13.50
C VAL A 271 7.00 13.66 -13.16
N ASN A 272 8.20 13.17 -13.49
CA ASN A 272 8.76 11.92 -13.03
C ASN A 272 9.88 12.25 -12.02
N VAL A 273 9.73 11.87 -10.74
CA VAL A 273 10.73 12.10 -9.69
C VAL A 273 11.06 10.80 -9.00
N GLY A 274 12.35 10.50 -8.83
CA GLY A 274 12.85 9.32 -8.14
C GLY A 274 13.98 9.65 -7.19
N CYS A 275 14.27 8.72 -6.28
CA CYS A 275 15.38 8.84 -5.33
C CYS A 275 16.03 7.48 -5.10
N GLU A 276 17.34 7.39 -5.34
CA GLU A 276 18.13 6.17 -5.11
C GLU A 276 18.30 5.86 -3.61
N VAL A 277 18.06 6.84 -2.72
CA VAL A 277 18.09 6.60 -1.29
C VAL A 277 16.94 5.67 -0.92
N ARG A 278 17.31 4.46 -0.48
CA ARG A 278 16.37 3.43 -0.05
C ARG A 278 15.32 3.97 0.91
N GLN A 279 14.06 3.79 0.53
CA GLN A 279 12.91 4.16 1.36
C GLN A 279 12.97 3.41 2.71
N ASP A 280 12.75 4.14 3.79
CA ASP A 280 12.85 3.60 5.16
C ASP A 280 11.75 2.57 5.44
N ARG A 281 10.65 2.57 4.69
CA ARG A 281 9.61 1.53 4.75
C ARG A 281 10.17 0.11 4.55
N VAL A 282 11.13 -0.07 3.64
CA VAL A 282 11.77 -1.39 3.42
C VAL A 282 12.61 -1.79 4.63
N LYS A 283 13.34 -0.84 5.25
CA LYS A 283 14.04 -1.08 6.53
C LYS A 283 13.05 -1.43 7.65
N GLY A 284 11.85 -0.85 7.62
CA GLY A 284 10.75 -1.15 8.52
C GLY A 284 10.32 -2.62 8.45
N VAL A 285 10.19 -3.19 7.24
CA VAL A 285 9.88 -4.62 7.04
C VAL A 285 10.99 -5.49 7.62
N ILE A 286 12.25 -5.22 7.28
CA ILE A 286 13.42 -5.94 7.80
C ILE A 286 13.51 -5.87 9.34
N LYS A 287 13.24 -4.69 9.93
CA LYS A 287 13.16 -4.52 11.37
C LYS A 287 12.03 -5.35 11.99
N SER A 288 10.90 -5.44 11.29
CA SER A 288 9.75 -6.26 11.71
C SER A 288 10.13 -7.74 11.77
N VAL A 289 10.72 -8.30 10.72
CA VAL A 289 11.22 -9.69 10.70
C VAL A 289 12.17 -9.93 11.87
N ARG A 290 13.14 -9.04 12.08
CA ARG A 290 14.10 -9.15 13.20
C ARG A 290 13.42 -9.11 14.57
N SER A 291 12.40 -8.28 14.72
CA SER A 291 11.68 -8.14 15.99
C SER A 291 10.75 -9.32 16.26
N ALA A 292 10.14 -9.90 15.22
CA ALA A 292 9.27 -11.06 15.30
C ALA A 292 10.02 -12.30 15.80
N ALA A 293 11.30 -12.46 15.43
CA ALA A 293 12.14 -13.59 15.85
C ALA A 293 12.16 -13.85 17.36
N ARG A 294 11.93 -12.81 18.19
CA ARG A 294 11.94 -12.88 19.65
C ARG A 294 10.61 -13.31 20.27
N GLN A 295 9.55 -13.33 19.47
CA GLN A 295 8.19 -13.64 19.93
C GLN A 295 7.90 -15.14 19.82
N PHE A 296 8.59 -15.84 18.93
CA PHE A 296 8.45 -17.28 18.74
C PHE A 296 9.06 -18.09 19.88
N SER A 297 8.43 -19.22 20.20
CA SER A 297 8.90 -20.12 21.26
C SER A 297 10.15 -20.89 20.87
N GLY A 298 10.42 -21.02 19.57
CA GLY A 298 11.49 -21.83 19.02
C GLY A 298 11.27 -23.34 19.21
N ARG A 299 10.01 -23.77 19.35
CA ARG A 299 9.59 -25.19 19.45
C ARG A 299 8.88 -25.70 18.21
N PHE A 300 8.33 -24.80 17.41
CA PHE A 300 7.54 -25.08 16.21
C PHE A 300 8.14 -24.34 15.01
N PRO A 301 7.81 -24.75 13.78
CA PRO A 301 7.92 -23.85 12.63
C PRO A 301 7.24 -22.51 12.91
N ALA A 302 7.84 -21.43 12.42
CA ALA A 302 7.35 -20.08 12.67
C ALA A 302 7.29 -19.25 11.39
N ILE A 303 6.20 -18.52 11.21
CA ILE A 303 5.95 -17.66 10.06
C ILE A 303 5.85 -16.22 10.52
N VAL A 304 6.52 -15.31 9.82
CA VAL A 304 6.26 -13.87 9.97
C VAL A 304 5.40 -13.44 8.79
N SER A 305 4.14 -13.07 9.04
CA SER A 305 3.21 -12.56 8.05
C SER A 305 3.21 -11.04 8.06
N ILE A 306 3.61 -10.40 6.95
CA ILE A 306 3.79 -8.95 6.87
C ILE A 306 2.87 -8.35 5.81
N ASP A 307 1.97 -7.46 6.22
CA ASP A 307 1.20 -6.65 5.28
C ASP A 307 2.08 -5.56 4.68
N ILE A 308 2.30 -5.67 3.37
CA ILE A 308 3.04 -4.69 2.56
C ILE A 308 2.11 -3.99 1.55
N SER A 309 0.80 -4.10 1.68
CA SER A 309 -0.18 -3.49 0.75
C SER A 309 0.03 -1.99 0.59
N ALA A 310 0.35 -1.28 1.67
CA ALA A 310 0.65 0.15 1.63
C ALA A 310 1.94 0.50 0.85
N ILE A 311 2.82 -0.48 0.64
CA ILE A 311 4.07 -0.38 -0.15
C ILE A 311 3.79 -0.80 -1.59
N ALA A 312 3.12 -1.94 -1.78
CA ALA A 312 2.87 -2.54 -3.08
C ALA A 312 1.76 -1.86 -3.90
N ALA A 313 0.81 -1.15 -3.26
CA ALA A 313 -0.24 -0.38 -3.94
C ALA A 313 0.27 0.77 -4.83
N ARG A 314 1.59 1.00 -4.87
CA ARG A 314 2.25 1.96 -5.78
C ARG A 314 2.90 1.33 -7.02
N ASP A 315 2.65 0.04 -7.27
CA ASP A 315 3.04 -0.67 -8.51
C ASP A 315 4.55 -0.59 -8.83
N GLU A 316 5.37 -0.75 -7.79
CA GLU A 316 6.82 -0.81 -7.88
C GLU A 316 7.31 -2.25 -7.65
N SER A 317 7.43 -3.01 -8.73
CA SER A 317 8.21 -4.27 -8.73
C SER A 317 9.69 -4.05 -8.36
N GLN A 318 10.19 -2.81 -8.42
CA GLN A 318 11.58 -2.48 -8.08
C GLN A 318 11.82 -2.18 -6.59
N ALA A 319 10.89 -1.53 -5.87
CA ALA A 319 11.09 -1.25 -4.44
C ALA A 319 11.13 -2.53 -3.58
N LEU A 320 10.50 -3.61 -4.07
CA LEU A 320 10.54 -4.94 -3.47
C LEU A 320 11.64 -5.83 -4.07
N ALA A 321 12.30 -5.44 -5.17
CA ALA A 321 13.24 -6.30 -5.90
C ALA A 321 14.38 -6.82 -5.01
N HIS A 322 14.84 -6.00 -4.05
CA HIS A 322 15.86 -6.40 -3.08
C HIS A 322 15.29 -6.83 -1.72
N LEU A 323 13.99 -6.66 -1.48
CA LEU A 323 13.38 -6.99 -0.20
C LEU A 323 13.52 -8.49 0.09
N ARG A 324 13.33 -9.34 -0.92
CA ARG A 324 13.52 -10.79 -0.80
C ARG A 324 14.93 -11.14 -0.34
N ASP A 325 15.95 -10.58 -1.00
CA ASP A 325 17.35 -10.83 -0.67
C ASP A 325 17.70 -10.33 0.74
N ASP A 326 17.22 -9.15 1.12
CA ASP A 326 17.44 -8.60 2.44
C ASP A 326 16.75 -9.41 3.55
N ILE A 327 15.55 -9.92 3.28
CA ILE A 327 14.85 -10.84 4.19
C ILE A 327 15.68 -12.11 4.35
N LEU A 328 16.16 -12.72 3.26
CA LEU A 328 17.01 -13.91 3.31
C LEU A 328 18.31 -13.66 4.11
N VAL A 329 18.94 -12.49 3.96
CA VAL A 329 20.12 -12.11 4.75
C VAL A 329 19.80 -12.03 6.25
N VAL A 330 18.63 -11.52 6.62
CA VAL A 330 18.17 -11.50 8.01
C VAL A 330 17.88 -12.92 8.52
N LEU A 331 17.18 -13.73 7.72
CA LEU A 331 16.76 -15.08 8.08
C LEU A 331 17.93 -16.02 8.40
N LYS A 332 19.07 -15.87 7.71
CA LYS A 332 20.33 -16.58 8.01
C LYS A 332 20.77 -16.47 9.49
N ARG A 333 20.37 -15.40 10.18
CA ARG A 333 20.72 -15.14 11.59
C ARG A 333 19.59 -15.47 12.56
N HIS A 334 18.42 -15.86 12.05
CA HIS A 334 17.21 -16.10 12.83
C HIS A 334 16.59 -17.44 12.46
N THR A 335 17.27 -18.52 12.83
CA THR A 335 16.86 -19.91 12.54
C THR A 335 15.54 -20.32 13.21
N THR A 336 15.01 -19.52 14.14
CA THR A 336 13.67 -19.72 14.70
C THR A 336 12.57 -19.42 13.70
N ILE A 337 12.82 -18.57 12.70
CA ILE A 337 11.85 -18.23 11.65
C ILE A 337 12.00 -19.24 10.52
N SER A 338 10.89 -19.84 10.13
CA SER A 338 10.82 -20.82 9.03
C SER A 338 10.48 -20.16 7.70
N ARG A 339 9.64 -19.13 7.70
CA ARG A 339 9.17 -18.43 6.51
C ARG A 339 8.76 -17.00 6.82
N VAL A 340 8.90 -16.13 5.82
CA VAL A 340 8.25 -14.81 5.80
C VAL A 340 7.23 -14.80 4.67
N GLU A 341 6.01 -14.38 4.99
CA GLU A 341 4.92 -14.19 4.04
C GLU A 341 4.72 -12.68 3.84
N LEU A 342 4.85 -12.21 2.60
CA LEU A 342 4.59 -10.82 2.25
C LEU A 342 3.21 -10.73 1.60
N LEU A 343 2.28 -10.08 2.30
CA LEU A 343 0.90 -9.96 1.86
C LEU A 343 0.72 -8.62 1.13
N THR A 344 0.27 -8.69 -0.11
CA THR A 344 -0.12 -7.53 -0.90
C THR A 344 -1.58 -7.63 -1.25
N THR A 345 -2.35 -6.69 -0.75
CA THR A 345 -3.78 -6.62 -0.95
C THR A 345 -4.16 -5.48 -1.88
N GLN A 346 -4.96 -5.80 -2.89
CA GLN A 346 -5.33 -4.89 -3.97
C GLN A 346 -6.73 -5.20 -4.50
N PHE A 347 -7.32 -4.23 -5.19
CA PHE A 347 -8.53 -4.45 -5.97
C PHE A 347 -8.15 -4.90 -7.38
N ILE A 348 -8.67 -6.06 -7.81
CA ILE A 348 -8.48 -6.56 -9.17
C ILE A 348 -9.80 -6.53 -9.94
N GLY A 349 -9.74 -6.34 -11.26
CA GLY A 349 -10.91 -6.24 -12.13
C GLY A 349 -11.23 -4.81 -12.57
N GLU A 350 -12.17 -4.71 -13.51
CA GLU A 350 -12.65 -3.44 -14.05
C GLU A 350 -13.60 -2.74 -13.06
N GLY A 351 -13.79 -1.43 -13.22
CA GLY A 351 -14.72 -0.65 -12.39
C GLY A 351 -16.11 -1.28 -12.39
N GLY A 352 -16.59 -1.66 -11.22
CA GLY A 352 -17.89 -2.29 -11.02
C GLY A 352 -17.89 -3.82 -11.07
N GLN A 353 -16.74 -4.43 -11.37
CA GLN A 353 -16.47 -5.85 -11.20
C GLN A 353 -15.22 -6.07 -10.33
N GLN A 354 -14.89 -5.07 -9.52
CA GLN A 354 -13.71 -5.12 -8.68
C GLN A 354 -13.92 -6.14 -7.56
N THR A 355 -12.86 -6.88 -7.29
CA THR A 355 -12.81 -7.83 -6.17
C THR A 355 -11.60 -7.52 -5.33
N TYR A 356 -11.74 -7.77 -4.04
CA TYR A 356 -10.63 -7.71 -3.12
C TYR A 356 -9.76 -8.95 -3.30
N TYR A 357 -8.46 -8.76 -3.50
CA TYR A 357 -7.52 -9.85 -3.71
C TYR A 357 -6.26 -9.63 -2.90
N THR A 358 -5.88 -10.65 -2.15
CA THR A 358 -4.60 -10.72 -1.44
C THR A 358 -3.68 -11.70 -2.14
N SER A 359 -2.53 -11.22 -2.57
CA SER A 359 -1.42 -12.04 -3.04
C SER A 359 -0.42 -12.24 -1.90
N ILE A 360 0.19 -13.43 -1.84
CA ILE A 360 1.17 -13.80 -0.83
C ILE A 360 2.46 -14.20 -1.55
N GLU A 361 3.55 -13.49 -1.26
CA GLU A 361 4.89 -13.94 -1.63
C GLU A 361 5.50 -14.70 -0.45
N GLU A 362 5.85 -15.96 -0.67
CA GLU A 362 6.52 -16.80 0.33
C GLU A 362 8.05 -16.73 0.17
N ILE A 363 8.73 -16.50 1.30
CA ILE A 363 10.19 -16.49 1.40
C ILE A 363 10.60 -17.46 2.51
N ASP A 364 10.95 -18.69 2.11
CA ASP A 364 11.40 -19.73 3.04
C ASP A 364 12.82 -19.46 3.56
N ASN A 365 13.04 -19.75 4.84
CA ASN A 365 14.36 -19.70 5.45
C ASN A 365 15.09 -21.05 5.25
N PRO A 366 16.14 -21.11 4.42
CA PRO A 366 16.88 -22.36 4.21
C PRO A 366 17.62 -22.85 5.47
N ASP A 367 17.89 -21.94 6.41
CA ASP A 367 18.60 -22.22 7.65
C ASP A 367 17.64 -22.40 8.85
N ALA A 368 16.33 -22.58 8.59
CA ALA A 368 15.33 -22.78 9.63
C ALA A 368 15.61 -24.03 10.47
N ARG A 369 15.51 -23.90 11.79
CA ARG A 369 15.57 -25.03 12.73
C ARG A 369 14.41 -26.00 12.52
N PHE A 370 13.24 -25.46 12.17
CA PHE A 370 12.03 -26.22 11.88
C PHE A 370 11.48 -25.77 10.52
N PRO A 371 12.00 -26.28 9.40
CA PRO A 371 11.54 -25.86 8.08
C PRO A 371 10.06 -26.24 7.87
N ILE A 372 9.35 -25.40 7.11
CA ILE A 372 8.01 -25.75 6.63
C ILE A 372 8.24 -26.61 5.39
N SER A 373 7.83 -27.87 5.44
CA SER A 373 7.87 -28.75 4.26
C SER A 373 7.02 -28.10 3.17
N GLY A 374 7.64 -27.75 2.04
CA GLY A 374 6.90 -27.23 0.90
C GLY A 374 5.80 -28.21 0.50
N SER A 375 4.67 -27.67 0.05
CA SER A 375 3.71 -28.36 -0.82
C SER A 375 4.39 -28.74 -2.13
N GLY A 376 5.33 -29.68 -2.07
CA GLY A 376 5.95 -30.31 -3.22
C GLY A 376 5.01 -31.39 -3.78
N ASP A 377 4.78 -31.31 -5.08
CA ASP A 377 4.26 -32.36 -5.95
C ASP A 377 2.81 -32.84 -5.73
N SER A 378 1.87 -32.07 -6.28
CA SER A 378 0.70 -32.65 -6.96
C SER A 378 0.80 -32.42 -8.47
N SER A 379 1.65 -33.22 -9.12
CA SER A 379 1.49 -33.62 -10.53
C SER A 379 1.29 -35.13 -10.54
N PRO A 380 0.29 -35.63 -11.28
CA PRO A 380 0.57 -36.09 -12.63
C PRO A 380 0.01 -35.20 -13.73
#